data_AF-A0A495U6D8-F1
#
_entry.id   AF-A0A495U6D8-F1
#
_cell.length_a   1.000
_cell.length_b   1.000
_cell.length_c   1.000
_cell.angle_alpha   90.00
_cell.angle_beta   90.00
_cell.angle_gamma   90.00
#
_symmetry.space_group_name_H-M   'P 1'
#
loop_
_entity.id
_entity.type
_entity.pdbx_description
1 polymer ?
#
loop_
_entity_poly.entity_id
_entity_poly.type
_entity_poly.pdbx_seq_one_letter_code
_entity_poly.pdbx_strand_id
1 'polypeptide(L)'
;MAASAAAGVINAIGVENEYADVIAQIGGKYVQVSAIETDPNTDRHTFEVNPKVAAQIASADLIVKNGVGYDAWADKIIAAAPDSKRKVIDAQHLLGLPDSTPNPHLWYDPKAMPAVAKAVAADLSTLNPAQAAYFQANVKKFDASLKPWLTAIASFKAHYSKTPVALTEPVGNYMLEAVRTTQRAGRRTK
;
A
#
# COMPACT_ATOMS: atom_id res chain seq x y z
N MET A 1 -28.64 -20.87 19.96
CA MET A 1 -27.74 -19.76 20.32
C MET A 1 -26.39 -20.05 19.70
N ALA A 2 -25.94 -19.25 18.73
CA ALA A 2 -24.63 -19.43 18.12
C ALA A 2 -23.57 -18.87 19.06
N ALA A 3 -22.61 -19.72 19.46
CA ALA A 3 -21.46 -19.29 20.24
C ALA A 3 -20.64 -18.29 19.41
N SER A 4 -20.42 -17.09 19.96
CA SER A 4 -19.46 -16.15 19.41
C SER A 4 -18.08 -16.78 19.56
N ALA A 5 -17.52 -17.29 18.47
CA ALA A 5 -16.10 -17.62 18.43
C ALA A 5 -15.32 -16.35 18.79
N ALA A 6 -14.38 -16.46 19.74
CA ALA A 6 -13.42 -15.40 19.98
C ALA A 6 -12.68 -15.17 18.66
N ALA A 7 -12.87 -14.01 18.05
CA ALA A 7 -12.25 -13.70 16.77
C ALA A 7 -10.73 -13.72 16.96
N GLY A 8 -10.06 -14.71 16.35
CA GLY A 8 -8.61 -14.78 16.31
C GLY A 8 -8.01 -13.51 15.69
N VAL A 9 -6.74 -13.27 15.98
CA VAL A 9 -5.99 -12.17 15.35
C VAL A 9 -5.87 -12.46 13.85
N ILE A 10 -6.23 -11.47 13.01
CA ILE A 10 -6.12 -11.57 11.55
C ILE A 10 -4.65 -11.50 11.18
N ASN A 11 -4.15 -12.47 10.42
CA ASN A 11 -2.78 -12.43 9.89
C ASN A 11 -2.78 -11.64 8.59
N ALA A 12 -2.10 -10.49 8.57
CA ALA A 12 -2.05 -9.63 7.42
C ALA A 12 -0.62 -9.36 6.94
N ILE A 13 -0.47 -9.25 5.63
CA ILE A 13 0.80 -8.95 4.98
C ILE A 13 0.65 -7.68 4.14
N GLY A 14 1.54 -6.71 4.36
CA GLY A 14 1.88 -5.75 3.33
C GLY A 14 3.08 -6.29 2.57
N VAL A 15 2.99 -6.44 1.25
CA VAL A 15 4.15 -6.87 0.48
C VAL A 15 5.27 -5.85 0.65
N GLU A 16 4.94 -4.56 0.48
CA GLU A 16 5.80 -3.42 0.85
C GLU A 16 5.52 -2.93 2.28
N ASN A 17 6.54 -2.37 2.93
CA ASN A 17 6.46 -1.84 4.30
C ASN A 17 5.45 -0.68 4.42
N GLU A 18 5.26 0.13 3.39
CA GLU A 18 4.27 1.21 3.39
C GLU A 18 2.84 0.67 3.54
N TYR A 19 2.54 -0.44 2.87
CA TYR A 19 1.23 -1.08 3.01
C TYR A 19 1.08 -1.78 4.36
N ALA A 20 2.14 -2.41 4.86
CA ALA A 20 2.14 -2.99 6.20
C ALA A 20 1.85 -1.92 7.27
N ASP A 21 2.43 -0.73 7.14
CA ASP A 21 2.15 0.39 8.05
C ASP A 21 0.68 0.80 8.02
N VAL A 22 0.08 0.94 6.82
CA VAL A 22 -1.36 1.22 6.71
C VAL A 22 -2.21 0.13 7.37
N ILE A 23 -1.90 -1.15 7.13
CA ILE A 23 -2.61 -2.26 7.77
C ILE A 23 -2.51 -2.16 9.30
N ALA A 24 -1.33 -1.86 9.84
CA ALA A 24 -1.11 -1.75 11.28
C ALA A 24 -1.93 -0.60 11.89
N GLN A 25 -1.96 0.57 11.24
CA GLN A 25 -2.74 1.72 11.69
C GLN A 25 -4.25 1.46 11.68
N ILE A 26 -4.76 0.76 10.66
CA ILE A 26 -6.18 0.45 10.54
C ILE A 26 -6.59 -0.72 11.45
N GLY A 27 -5.83 -1.80 11.43
CA GLY A 27 -6.12 -3.05 12.13
C GLY A 27 -5.82 -3.04 13.63
N GLY A 28 -4.78 -2.33 14.05
CA GLY A 28 -4.30 -2.27 15.42
C GLY A 28 -4.25 -3.63 16.11
N LYS A 29 -4.78 -3.72 17.34
CA LYS A 29 -4.70 -4.93 18.16
C LYS A 29 -5.42 -6.18 17.62
N TYR A 30 -6.19 -6.07 16.54
CA TYR A 30 -6.93 -7.20 15.94
C TYR A 30 -6.20 -7.82 14.76
N VAL A 31 -5.04 -7.27 14.39
CA VAL A 31 -4.27 -7.71 13.22
C VAL A 31 -2.81 -7.90 13.61
N GLN A 32 -2.26 -9.06 13.24
CA GLN A 32 -0.82 -9.31 13.26
C GLN A 32 -0.30 -9.00 11.86
N VAL A 33 0.55 -7.96 11.76
CA VAL A 33 1.06 -7.49 10.47
C VAL A 33 2.49 -8.00 10.25
N SER A 34 2.79 -8.43 9.03
CA SER A 34 4.16 -8.63 8.53
C SER A 34 4.38 -7.76 7.29
N ALA A 35 5.58 -7.22 7.15
CA ALA A 35 6.09 -6.66 5.91
C ALA A 35 7.06 -7.67 5.28
N ILE A 36 7.01 -7.87 3.96
CA ILE A 36 7.95 -8.77 3.28
C ILE A 36 9.16 -7.99 2.76
N GLU A 37 8.89 -7.02 1.89
CA GLU A 37 9.85 -6.05 1.40
C GLU A 37 9.90 -4.89 2.40
N THR A 38 11.08 -4.66 2.97
CA THR A 38 11.28 -3.65 4.03
C THR A 38 12.42 -2.69 3.75
N ASP A 39 13.22 -2.95 2.71
CA ASP A 39 14.30 -2.08 2.31
C ASP A 39 13.97 -1.39 0.98
N PRO A 40 13.70 -0.07 0.99
CA PRO A 40 13.41 0.67 -0.23
C PRO A 40 14.63 0.80 -1.18
N ASN A 41 15.84 0.42 -0.73
CA ASN A 41 17.09 0.48 -1.51
C ASN A 41 17.53 -0.89 -2.05
N THR A 42 16.88 -1.98 -1.65
CA THR A 42 17.19 -3.30 -2.21
C THR A 42 16.64 -3.36 -3.64
N ASP A 43 17.45 -3.87 -4.58
CA ASP A 43 16.97 -4.15 -5.92
C ASP A 43 15.95 -5.28 -5.85
N ARG A 44 14.68 -4.92 -5.93
CA ARG A 44 13.49 -5.79 -5.98
C ARG A 44 13.52 -6.78 -7.14
N HIS A 45 14.31 -6.54 -8.19
CA HIS A 45 14.58 -7.55 -9.22
C HIS A 45 15.46 -8.71 -8.73
N THR A 46 16.10 -8.55 -7.56
CA THR A 46 16.91 -9.56 -6.88
C THR A 46 16.23 -10.18 -5.67
N PHE A 47 14.99 -9.79 -5.35
CA PHE A 47 14.26 -10.38 -4.24
C PHE A 47 14.07 -11.89 -4.46
N GLU A 48 14.74 -12.68 -3.62
CA GLU A 48 14.64 -14.13 -3.66
C GLU A 48 13.58 -14.58 -2.66
N VAL A 49 12.44 -15.03 -3.20
CA VAL A 49 11.38 -15.67 -2.42
C VAL A 49 11.95 -16.90 -1.73
N ASN A 50 12.13 -16.82 -0.42
CA ASN A 50 12.49 -17.99 0.38
C ASN A 50 11.23 -18.74 0.87
N PRO A 51 11.36 -20.02 1.29
CA PRO A 51 10.22 -20.83 1.76
C PRO A 51 9.44 -20.22 2.92
N LYS A 52 10.09 -19.40 3.76
CA LYS A 52 9.42 -18.72 4.88
C LYS A 52 8.43 -17.68 4.38
N VAL A 53 8.80 -16.87 3.39
CA VAL A 53 7.89 -15.89 2.75
C VAL A 53 6.71 -16.60 2.11
N ALA A 54 6.95 -17.71 1.40
CA ALA A 54 5.89 -18.51 0.80
C ALA A 54 4.90 -19.04 1.84
N ALA A 55 5.39 -19.56 2.97
CA ALA A 55 4.56 -20.00 4.08
C ALA A 55 3.77 -18.86 4.73
N GLN A 56 4.38 -17.68 4.89
CA GLN A 56 3.68 -16.50 5.40
C GLN A 56 2.51 -16.11 4.49
N ILE A 57 2.76 -15.97 3.18
CA ILE A 57 1.71 -15.66 2.19
C ILE A 57 0.61 -16.71 2.18
N ALA A 58 0.96 -18.00 2.24
CA ALA A 58 -0.01 -19.09 2.27
C ALA A 58 -0.89 -19.10 3.53
N SER A 59 -0.44 -18.48 4.62
CA SER A 59 -1.18 -18.40 5.89
C SER A 59 -1.91 -17.08 6.13
N ALA A 60 -1.73 -16.08 5.25
CA ALA A 60 -2.30 -14.76 5.45
C ALA A 60 -3.81 -14.74 5.15
N ASP A 61 -4.56 -14.02 6.00
CA ASP A 61 -5.98 -13.73 5.82
C ASP A 61 -6.19 -12.50 4.93
N LEU A 62 -5.26 -11.53 4.99
CA LEU A 62 -5.25 -10.30 4.20
C LEU A 62 -3.86 -10.06 3.62
N ILE A 63 -3.79 -9.75 2.32
CA ILE A 63 -2.56 -9.34 1.64
C ILE A 63 -2.83 -8.02 0.93
N VAL A 64 -1.94 -7.03 1.10
CA VAL A 64 -1.92 -5.80 0.31
C VAL A 64 -0.65 -5.76 -0.52
N LYS A 65 -0.81 -5.65 -1.83
CA LYS A 65 0.26 -5.61 -2.84
C LYS A 65 0.19 -4.32 -3.67
N ASN A 66 1.31 -3.92 -4.26
CA ASN A 66 1.47 -2.73 -5.09
C ASN A 66 0.83 -2.91 -6.48
N GLY A 67 1.11 -4.03 -7.15
CA GLY A 67 0.76 -4.22 -8.56
C GLY A 67 1.75 -3.52 -9.49
N VAL A 68 1.31 -3.23 -10.73
CA VAL A 68 2.08 -2.62 -11.84
C VAL A 68 3.43 -3.30 -12.09
N GLY A 69 3.46 -4.62 -11.90
CA GLY A 69 4.64 -5.47 -12.06
C GLY A 69 5.68 -5.37 -10.94
N TYR A 70 5.49 -4.49 -9.94
CA TYR A 70 6.45 -4.26 -8.86
C TYR A 70 6.70 -5.50 -8.02
N ASP A 71 5.63 -6.19 -7.64
CA ASP A 71 5.61 -7.36 -6.77
C ASP A 71 4.97 -8.57 -7.47
N ALA A 72 5.22 -8.72 -8.78
CA ALA A 72 4.69 -9.81 -9.60
C ALA A 72 5.07 -11.21 -9.10
N TRP A 73 6.12 -11.33 -8.28
CA TRP A 73 6.48 -12.57 -7.61
C TRP A 73 5.41 -13.01 -6.60
N ALA A 74 4.75 -12.06 -5.92
CA ALA A 74 3.74 -12.36 -4.91
C ALA A 74 2.51 -13.03 -5.54
N ASP A 75 2.12 -12.60 -6.75
CA ASP A 75 1.00 -13.19 -7.49
C ASP A 75 1.19 -14.70 -7.71
N LYS A 76 2.41 -15.12 -8.05
CA LYS A 76 2.73 -16.55 -8.29
C LYS A 76 2.55 -17.37 -7.00
N ILE A 77 2.96 -16.83 -5.86
CA ILE A 77 2.84 -17.53 -4.56
C ILE A 77 1.39 -17.57 -4.11
N ILE A 78 0.66 -16.45 -4.24
CA ILE A 78 -0.76 -16.38 -3.90
C ILE A 78 -1.54 -17.41 -4.73
N ALA A 79 -1.26 -17.52 -6.03
CA ALA A 79 -1.89 -18.50 -6.91
C ALA A 79 -1.52 -19.95 -6.56
N ALA A 80 -0.31 -20.19 -6.06
CA ALA A 80 0.15 -21.52 -5.65
C ALA A 80 -0.46 -22.00 -4.32
N ALA A 81 -1.00 -21.09 -3.50
CA ALA A 81 -1.64 -21.39 -2.21
C ALA A 81 -3.04 -20.75 -2.15
N PRO A 82 -4.01 -21.23 -2.95
CA PRO A 82 -5.33 -20.65 -3.04
C PRO A 82 -6.11 -20.79 -1.73
N ASP A 83 -6.73 -19.71 -1.30
CA ASP A 83 -7.66 -19.67 -0.16
C ASP A 83 -8.82 -18.73 -0.51
N SER A 84 -10.04 -19.25 -0.52
CA SER A 84 -11.24 -18.48 -0.86
C SER A 84 -11.66 -17.47 0.20
N LYS A 85 -11.11 -17.57 1.41
CA LYS A 85 -11.33 -16.62 2.50
C LYS A 85 -10.33 -15.47 2.50
N ARG A 86 -9.14 -15.68 1.91
CA ARG A 86 -8.09 -14.67 1.85
C ARG A 86 -8.56 -13.45 1.05
N LYS A 87 -8.30 -12.28 1.62
CA LYS A 87 -8.48 -10.99 0.96
C LYS A 87 -7.16 -10.55 0.34
N VAL A 88 -7.21 -10.14 -0.92
CA VAL A 88 -6.05 -9.60 -1.63
C VAL A 88 -6.44 -8.24 -2.20
N ILE A 89 -5.73 -7.22 -1.74
CA ILE A 89 -5.87 -5.85 -2.19
C ILE A 89 -4.68 -5.55 -3.10
N ASP A 90 -4.98 -5.15 -4.34
CA ASP A 90 -3.99 -4.67 -5.30
C ASP A 90 -4.14 -3.16 -5.46
N ALA A 91 -3.12 -2.40 -5.06
CA ALA A 91 -3.14 -0.94 -5.10
C ALA A 91 -3.29 -0.39 -6.52
N GLN A 92 -2.72 -1.06 -7.53
CA GLN A 92 -2.94 -0.74 -8.94
C GLN A 92 -4.44 -0.75 -9.28
N HIS A 93 -5.13 -1.85 -8.94
CA HIS A 93 -6.54 -2.02 -9.25
C HIS A 93 -7.42 -1.06 -8.46
N LEU A 94 -7.09 -0.80 -7.19
CA LEU A 94 -7.79 0.20 -6.38
C LEU A 94 -7.73 1.61 -6.99
N LEU A 95 -6.60 1.94 -7.63
CA LEU A 95 -6.38 3.23 -8.27
C LEU A 95 -6.86 3.28 -9.73
N GLY A 96 -7.31 2.15 -10.29
CA GLY A 96 -7.75 2.07 -11.69
C GLY A 96 -6.62 2.26 -12.69
N LEU A 97 -5.40 1.85 -12.33
CA LEU A 97 -4.19 2.07 -13.13
C LEU A 97 -3.98 0.92 -14.14
N PRO A 98 -3.60 1.21 -15.39
CA PRO A 98 -3.30 0.17 -16.37
C PRO A 98 -1.95 -0.50 -16.09
N ASP A 99 -1.75 -1.72 -16.60
CA ASP A 99 -0.47 -2.44 -16.49
C ASP A 99 0.70 -1.68 -17.12
N SER A 100 0.42 -0.79 -18.08
CA SER A 100 1.41 0.08 -18.72
C SER A 100 1.86 1.26 -17.86
N THR A 101 1.44 1.35 -16.60
CA THR A 101 1.84 2.41 -15.67
C THR A 101 3.36 2.40 -15.46
N PRO A 102 4.10 3.43 -15.92
CA PRO A 102 5.56 3.38 -15.94
C PRO A 102 6.22 3.54 -14.57
N ASN A 103 5.58 4.26 -13.65
CA ASN A 103 6.12 4.52 -12.33
C ASN A 103 5.42 3.63 -11.31
N PRO A 104 6.11 2.63 -10.74
CA PRO A 104 5.43 1.68 -9.88
C PRO A 104 5.44 2.09 -8.40
N HIS A 105 6.00 3.26 -8.05
CA HIS A 105 6.06 3.75 -6.67
C HIS A 105 4.73 4.41 -6.25
N LEU A 106 3.65 3.63 -6.30
CA LEU A 106 2.27 4.13 -6.18
C LEU A 106 2.00 4.80 -4.84
N TRP A 107 2.71 4.41 -3.78
CA TRP A 107 2.57 5.02 -2.45
C TRP A 107 2.90 6.51 -2.38
N TYR A 108 3.65 7.04 -3.35
CA TYR A 108 3.89 8.48 -3.45
C TYR A 108 2.74 9.25 -4.10
N ASP A 109 1.72 8.59 -4.69
CA ASP A 109 0.47 9.25 -5.05
C ASP A 109 -0.32 9.57 -3.77
N PRO A 110 -0.65 10.86 -3.52
CA PRO A 110 -1.45 11.25 -2.35
C PRO A 110 -2.81 10.56 -2.20
N LYS A 111 -3.30 9.91 -3.26
CA LYS A 111 -4.55 9.15 -3.25
C LYS A 111 -4.38 7.69 -2.84
N ALA A 112 -3.18 7.12 -2.99
CA ALA A 112 -2.93 5.69 -2.81
C ALA A 112 -3.21 5.23 -1.38
N MET A 113 -2.54 5.83 -0.39
CA MET A 113 -2.67 5.39 0.99
C MET A 113 -4.06 5.57 1.60
N PRO A 114 -4.80 6.69 1.34
CA PRO A 114 -6.21 6.78 1.72
C PRO A 114 -7.11 5.70 1.08
N ALA A 115 -6.85 5.33 -0.19
CA ALA A 115 -7.62 4.30 -0.87
C ALA A 115 -7.36 2.92 -0.26
N VAL A 116 -6.09 2.58 -0.04
CA VAL A 116 -5.67 1.35 0.63
C VAL A 116 -6.24 1.26 2.04
N ALA A 117 -6.16 2.33 2.85
CA ALA A 117 -6.70 2.35 4.21
C ALA A 117 -8.20 2.01 4.26
N LYS A 118 -8.98 2.55 3.31
CA LYS A 118 -10.42 2.26 3.20
C LYS A 118 -10.70 0.82 2.78
N ALA A 119 -9.96 0.31 1.80
CA ALA A 119 -10.08 -1.08 1.35
C ALA A 119 -9.70 -2.06 2.46
N VAL A 120 -8.58 -1.81 3.17
CA VAL A 120 -8.15 -2.59 4.33
C VAL A 120 -9.24 -2.62 5.39
N ALA A 121 -9.83 -1.47 5.74
CA ALA A 121 -10.90 -1.46 6.74
C ALA A 121 -12.14 -2.26 6.31
N ALA A 122 -12.49 -2.24 5.01
CA ALA A 122 -13.61 -3.01 4.48
C ALA A 122 -13.34 -4.53 4.54
N ASP A 123 -12.15 -4.96 4.14
CA ASP A 123 -11.76 -6.37 4.18
C ASP A 123 -11.58 -6.88 5.61
N LEU A 124 -10.95 -6.10 6.50
CA LEU A 124 -10.88 -6.43 7.92
C LEU A 124 -12.27 -6.51 8.56
N SER A 125 -13.21 -5.64 8.16
CA SER A 125 -14.61 -5.71 8.63
C SER A 125 -15.32 -6.96 8.13
N THR A 126 -14.95 -7.47 6.96
CA THR A 126 -15.47 -8.74 6.43
C THR A 126 -14.90 -9.94 7.19
N LEU A 127 -13.61 -9.91 7.51
CA LEU A 127 -12.91 -10.96 8.25
C LEU A 127 -13.28 -10.98 9.74
N ASN A 128 -13.54 -9.82 10.34
CA ASN A 128 -13.96 -9.67 11.73
C ASN A 128 -15.10 -8.63 11.89
N PRO A 129 -16.35 -9.03 11.59
CA PRO A 129 -17.51 -8.12 11.61
C PRO A 129 -17.77 -7.47 12.98
N ALA A 130 -17.44 -8.16 14.06
CA ALA A 130 -17.61 -7.64 15.42
C ALA A 130 -16.75 -6.39 15.68
N GLN A 131 -15.68 -6.17 14.91
CA GLN A 131 -14.76 -5.04 15.06
C GLN A 131 -14.86 -4.02 13.91
N ALA A 132 -15.88 -4.12 13.04
CA ALA A 132 -16.03 -3.22 11.90
C ALA A 132 -16.02 -1.72 12.32
N ALA A 133 -16.71 -1.38 13.40
CA ALA A 133 -16.73 -0.01 13.92
C ALA A 133 -15.34 0.50 14.35
N TYR A 134 -14.50 -0.39 14.89
CA TYR A 134 -13.13 -0.07 15.27
C TYR A 134 -12.27 0.24 14.03
N PHE A 135 -12.32 -0.59 13.00
CA PHE A 135 -11.56 -0.36 11.76
C PHE A 135 -11.99 0.94 11.06
N GLN A 136 -13.29 1.20 10.98
CA GLN A 136 -13.81 2.45 10.41
C GLN A 136 -13.43 3.69 11.23
N ALA A 137 -13.37 3.58 12.56
CA ALA A 137 -12.86 4.66 13.40
C ALA A 137 -11.37 4.94 13.15
N ASN A 138 -10.56 3.91 12.88
CA ASN A 138 -9.15 4.09 12.56
C ASN A 138 -8.94 4.69 11.16
N VAL A 139 -9.79 4.41 10.17
CA VAL A 139 -9.77 5.14 8.88
C VAL A 139 -9.97 6.63 9.11
N LYS A 140 -10.91 7.03 9.97
CA LYS A 140 -11.12 8.46 10.28
C LYS A 140 -9.90 9.10 10.94
N LYS A 141 -9.19 8.37 11.82
CA LYS A 141 -7.95 8.84 12.43
C LYS A 141 -6.82 8.96 11.39
N PHE A 142 -6.71 7.98 10.51
CA PHE A 142 -5.75 7.96 9.41
C PHE A 142 -5.99 9.14 8.45
N ASP A 143 -7.22 9.33 7.97
CA ASP A 143 -7.57 10.48 7.12
C ASP A 143 -7.29 11.82 7.83
N ALA A 144 -7.48 11.88 9.15
CA ALA A 144 -7.13 13.07 9.94
C ALA A 144 -5.61 13.30 10.05
N SER A 145 -4.81 12.24 10.19
CA SER A 145 -3.34 12.35 10.29
C SER A 145 -2.70 12.82 8.98
N LEU A 146 -3.35 12.56 7.83
CA LEU A 146 -2.90 13.02 6.53
C LEU A 146 -3.17 14.50 6.24
N LYS A 147 -4.06 15.16 7.01
CA LYS A 147 -4.46 16.56 6.75
C LYS A 147 -3.29 17.54 6.68
N PRO A 148 -2.32 17.55 7.63
CA PRO A 148 -1.19 18.49 7.57
C PRO A 148 -0.37 18.32 6.29
N TRP A 149 -0.15 17.09 5.86
CA TRP A 149 0.58 16.78 4.64
C TRP A 149 -0.17 17.22 3.37
N LEU A 150 -1.48 16.93 3.29
CA LEU A 150 -2.32 17.38 2.18
C LEU A 150 -2.40 18.92 2.12
N THR A 151 -2.45 19.59 3.26
CA THR A 151 -2.37 21.05 3.35
C THR A 151 -1.01 21.56 2.85
N ALA A 152 0.09 20.90 3.20
CA ALA A 152 1.42 21.26 2.73
C ALA A 152 1.55 21.13 1.19
N ILE A 153 1.03 20.03 0.62
CA ILE A 153 0.96 19.82 -0.85
C ILE A 153 0.17 20.96 -1.51
N ALA A 154 -1.01 21.29 -0.97
CA ALA A 154 -1.86 22.35 -1.50
C ALA A 154 -1.19 23.73 -1.40
N SER A 155 -0.54 24.03 -0.27
CA SER A 155 0.19 25.28 -0.06
C SER A 155 1.38 25.40 -1.03
N PHE A 156 2.20 24.35 -1.16
CA PHE A 156 3.32 24.36 -2.10
C PHE A 156 2.84 24.60 -3.54
N LYS A 157 1.78 23.90 -3.96
CA LYS A 157 1.17 24.08 -5.27
C LYS A 157 0.70 25.51 -5.51
N ALA A 158 0.16 26.18 -4.49
CA ALA A 158 -0.31 27.57 -4.61
C ALA A 158 0.84 28.57 -4.80
N HIS A 159 1.99 28.35 -4.15
CA HIS A 159 3.10 29.31 -4.13
C HIS A 159 4.20 29.01 -5.16
N TYR A 160 4.38 27.75 -5.53
CA TYR A 160 5.56 27.27 -6.28
C TYR A 160 5.19 26.44 -7.50
N SER A 161 3.96 26.54 -8.01
CA SER A 161 3.58 25.86 -9.25
C SER A 161 4.57 26.17 -10.38
N LYS A 162 4.86 25.17 -11.21
CA LYS A 162 5.80 25.22 -12.34
C LYS A 162 7.28 25.38 -11.96
N THR A 163 7.63 25.34 -10.68
CA THR A 163 9.04 25.34 -10.26
C THR A 163 9.77 24.19 -10.96
N PRO A 164 10.89 24.45 -11.64
CA PRO A 164 11.67 23.41 -12.28
C PRO A 164 12.36 22.53 -11.24
N VAL A 165 12.25 21.23 -11.40
CA VAL A 165 12.90 20.24 -10.52
C VAL A 165 13.68 19.22 -11.35
N ALA A 166 14.77 18.72 -10.78
CA ALA A 166 15.58 17.64 -11.33
C ALA A 166 15.53 16.45 -10.38
N LEU A 167 15.43 15.25 -10.94
CA LEU A 167 15.43 13.99 -10.21
C LEU A 167 16.44 13.04 -10.85
N THR A 168 17.14 12.27 -10.02
CA THR A 168 18.01 11.19 -10.48
C THR A 168 17.21 9.94 -10.86
N GLU A 169 16.05 9.73 -10.23
CA GLU A 169 15.12 8.62 -10.48
C GLU A 169 13.66 9.08 -10.40
N PRO A 170 12.71 8.45 -11.13
CA PRO A 170 11.31 8.89 -11.19
C PRO A 170 10.48 8.53 -9.94
N VAL A 171 11.11 8.24 -8.80
CA VAL A 171 10.45 7.82 -7.55
C VAL A 171 9.42 8.87 -7.08
N GLY A 172 9.84 10.14 -7.02
CA GLY A 172 9.02 11.24 -6.51
C GLY A 172 8.02 11.83 -7.51
N ASN A 173 7.90 11.28 -8.73
CA ASN A 173 7.11 11.89 -9.81
C ASN A 173 5.65 12.16 -9.41
N TYR A 174 5.00 11.21 -8.73
CA TYR A 174 3.62 11.39 -8.27
C TYR A 174 3.44 12.59 -7.33
N MET A 175 4.39 12.80 -6.42
CA MET A 175 4.38 13.96 -5.51
C MET A 175 4.60 15.26 -6.28
N LEU A 176 5.55 15.27 -7.21
CA LEU A 176 5.87 16.42 -8.06
C LEU A 176 4.71 16.83 -8.97
N GLU A 177 3.97 15.85 -9.50
CA GLU A 177 2.73 16.05 -10.24
C GLU A 177 1.63 16.62 -9.34
N ALA A 178 1.48 16.08 -8.12
CA ALA A 178 0.50 16.57 -7.16
C ALA A 178 0.72 18.06 -6.81
N VAL A 179 1.97 18.49 -6.71
CA VAL A 179 2.34 19.91 -6.48
C VAL A 179 2.48 20.75 -7.76
N ARG A 180 2.22 20.19 -8.95
CA ARG A 180 2.33 20.85 -10.27
C ARG A 180 3.70 21.47 -10.56
N THR A 181 4.78 20.79 -10.21
CA THR A 181 6.13 21.18 -10.67
C THR A 181 6.35 20.80 -12.13
N THR A 182 7.36 21.38 -12.78
CA THR A 182 7.77 20.95 -14.13
C THR A 182 9.07 20.16 -14.04
N GLN A 183 9.08 18.91 -14.49
CA GLN A 183 10.30 18.12 -14.54
C GLN A 183 11.18 18.66 -15.65
N ARG A 184 12.41 19.11 -15.32
CA ARG A 184 13.42 19.35 -16.35
C ARG A 184 14.05 18.01 -16.69
N ALA A 185 13.92 17.59 -17.95
CA ALA A 185 14.70 16.47 -18.46
C ALA A 185 16.18 16.80 -18.25
N GLY A 186 16.85 16.07 -17.36
CA GLY A 186 18.29 16.17 -17.22
C GLY A 186 18.91 15.83 -18.57
N ARG A 187 19.69 16.73 -19.16
CA ARG A 187 20.62 16.34 -20.22
C ARG A 187 21.54 15.31 -19.58
N ARG A 188 21.34 14.03 -19.90
CA ARG A 188 22.39 13.04 -19.80
C ARG A 188 23.45 13.46 -20.82
N THR A 189 24.46 14.21 -20.39
CA THR A 189 25.72 14.23 -21.12
C THR A 189 26.28 12.82 -21.03
N LYS A 190 26.42 12.19 -22.20
CA LYS A 190 27.21 10.97 -22.36
C LYS A 190 28.65 11.22 -21.95
#